data_AF-K1PMD3-F1
#
_entry.id   AF-K1PMD3-F1
#
_cell.length_a   1.000
_cell.length_b   1.000
_cell.length_c   1.000
_cell.angle_alpha   90.00
_cell.angle_beta   90.00
_cell.angle_gamma   90.00
#
_symmetry.space_group_name_H-M   'P 1'
#
loop_
_entity.id
_entity.type
_entity.pdbx_description
1 polymer ?
#
loop_
_entity_poly.entity_id
_entity_poly.type
_entity_poly.pdbx_seq_one_letter_code
_entity_poly.pdbx_strand_id
1 'polypeptide(L)'
;MSNSTKDVGSEKAVDGLFTDRGSGGQCTLSDGGHYTAEWRVDLGSVVSISRINIYYMTDNQDPGPYVHRLAGFSLYVSNTTSKLDGQLCYKDETGGTPSVNQIISCSIVGRYDAVEAMVMVVFIRVQHTVLIVTPIQETV
;
A
#
# COMPACT_ATOMS: atom_id res chain seq x y z
N MET A 1 -26.58 -13.45 15.60
CA MET A 1 -25.81 -13.56 14.35
C MET A 1 -24.67 -12.55 14.45
N SER A 2 -23.43 -13.02 14.56
CA SER A 2 -22.26 -12.15 14.65
C SER A 2 -22.14 -11.33 13.37
N ASN A 3 -22.28 -10.01 13.49
CA ASN A 3 -22.01 -9.09 12.41
C ASN A 3 -20.49 -9.11 12.18
N SER A 4 -20.04 -9.92 11.21
CA SER A 4 -18.63 -9.98 10.83
C SER A 4 -18.31 -8.72 10.03
N THR A 5 -18.00 -7.63 10.74
CA THR A 5 -17.31 -6.50 10.13
C THR A 5 -15.98 -7.04 9.62
N LYS A 6 -15.87 -7.23 8.30
CA LYS A 6 -14.59 -7.57 7.66
C LYS A 6 -13.60 -6.49 8.10
N ASP A 7 -12.60 -6.89 8.86
CA ASP A 7 -11.53 -6.00 9.31
C ASP A 7 -10.66 -5.67 8.10
N VAL A 8 -10.78 -4.46 7.56
CA VAL A 8 -10.18 -4.03 6.28
C VAL A 8 -9.54 -2.64 6.38
N GLY A 9 -9.13 -2.26 7.58
CA GLY A 9 -8.54 -0.95 7.85
C GLY A 9 -7.31 -0.64 7.00
N SER A 10 -7.01 0.64 6.84
CA SER A 10 -5.89 1.14 6.03
C SER A 10 -4.53 0.72 6.60
N GLU A 11 -4.45 0.49 7.91
CA GLU A 11 -3.27 0.02 8.63
C GLU A 11 -2.82 -1.38 8.19
N LYS A 12 -3.72 -2.22 7.67
CA LYS A 12 -3.37 -3.55 7.15
C LYS A 12 -2.43 -3.51 5.95
N ALA A 13 -2.34 -2.38 5.26
CA ALA A 13 -1.38 -2.22 4.18
C ALA A 13 0.07 -2.12 4.67
N VAL A 14 0.28 -1.79 5.95
CA VAL A 14 1.60 -1.53 6.56
C VAL A 14 1.87 -2.33 7.84
N ASP A 15 1.02 -3.31 8.17
CA ASP A 15 1.14 -4.16 9.36
C ASP A 15 2.29 -5.19 9.27
N GLY A 16 2.94 -5.29 8.10
CA GLY A 16 4.04 -6.23 7.83
C GLY A 16 3.58 -7.64 7.48
N LEU A 17 2.27 -7.87 7.35
CA LEU A 17 1.66 -9.15 7.01
C LEU A 17 1.10 -9.12 5.59
N PHE A 18 1.23 -10.23 4.86
CA PHE A 18 0.82 -10.30 3.45
C PHE A 18 0.53 -11.74 2.98
N THR A 19 0.43 -12.70 3.90
CA THR A 19 0.27 -14.12 3.58
C THR A 19 -1.19 -14.50 3.40
N ASP A 20 -2.09 -13.90 4.17
CA ASP A 20 -3.53 -14.09 4.01
C ASP A 20 -4.11 -12.91 3.22
N ARG A 21 -4.26 -13.13 1.91
CA ARG A 21 -4.78 -12.15 0.95
C ARG A 21 -6.25 -12.39 0.64
N GLY A 22 -6.98 -12.95 1.59
CA GLY A 22 -8.41 -13.25 1.56
C GLY A 22 -9.31 -12.06 1.90
N SER A 23 -10.60 -12.17 1.59
CA SER A 23 -11.59 -11.19 2.06
C SER A 23 -11.75 -11.24 3.58
N GLY A 24 -11.34 -10.16 4.27
CA GLY A 24 -11.28 -10.12 5.73
C GLY A 24 -9.99 -10.70 6.33
N GLY A 25 -9.01 -11.01 5.47
CA GLY A 25 -7.65 -11.37 5.88
C GLY A 25 -6.80 -10.15 6.22
N GLN A 26 -5.53 -10.18 5.86
CA GLN A 26 -4.63 -9.04 5.95
C GLN A 26 -4.87 -8.30 4.64
N CYS A 27 -5.71 -7.27 4.52
CA CYS A 27 -5.93 -6.53 3.26
C CYS A 27 -6.63 -5.22 3.63
N THR A 28 -6.30 -4.10 2.99
CA THR A 28 -7.13 -2.89 3.06
C THR A 28 -8.12 -2.86 1.90
N LEU A 29 -9.37 -2.47 2.12
CA LEU A 29 -10.37 -2.30 1.05
C LEU A 29 -10.86 -0.85 1.04
N SER A 30 -10.89 -0.24 -0.14
CA SER A 30 -11.69 0.98 -0.34
C SER A 30 -13.18 0.70 -0.45
N ASP A 31 -14.00 1.74 -0.35
CA ASP A 31 -15.44 1.63 -0.59
C ASP A 31 -15.74 1.18 -2.03
N GLY A 32 -16.87 0.47 -2.19
CA GLY A 32 -17.32 -0.06 -3.46
C GLY A 32 -17.95 1.01 -4.36
N GLY A 33 -17.93 0.78 -5.68
CA GLY A 33 -18.60 1.67 -6.64
C GLY A 33 -17.83 2.94 -7.02
N HIS A 34 -16.61 3.12 -6.48
CA HIS A 34 -15.72 4.21 -6.86
C HIS A 34 -14.71 3.75 -7.92
N TYR A 35 -14.48 4.62 -8.91
CA TYR A 35 -13.49 4.38 -9.98
C TYR A 35 -12.07 4.80 -9.59
N THR A 36 -11.94 5.56 -8.52
CA THR A 36 -10.65 6.00 -7.97
C THR A 36 -10.68 5.79 -6.47
N ALA A 37 -9.57 5.30 -5.94
CA ALA A 37 -9.34 5.17 -4.52
C ALA A 37 -7.90 5.59 -4.22
N GLU A 38 -7.73 6.22 -3.06
CA GLU A 38 -6.44 6.73 -2.62
C GLU A 38 -6.11 6.19 -1.24
N TRP A 39 -4.93 5.58 -1.12
CA TRP A 39 -4.35 5.19 0.17
C TRP A 39 -3.16 6.09 0.47
N ARG A 40 -2.94 6.39 1.75
CA ARG A 40 -1.79 7.17 2.20
C ARG A 40 -1.18 6.57 3.45
N VAL A 41 0.14 6.71 3.58
CA VAL A 41 0.89 6.44 4.81
C VAL A 41 1.77 7.63 5.16
N ASP A 42 1.82 7.96 6.46
CA ASP A 42 2.83 8.85 7.04
C ASP A 42 3.99 8.00 7.56
N LEU A 43 5.19 8.21 7.02
CA LEU A 43 6.41 7.53 7.43
C LEU A 43 7.01 8.10 8.73
N GLY A 44 6.37 9.13 9.32
CA GLY A 44 6.75 9.79 10.57
C GLY A 44 7.88 10.81 10.42
N SER A 45 8.77 10.61 9.46
CA SER A 45 9.84 11.54 9.10
C SER A 45 10.12 11.50 7.61
N VAL A 46 10.86 12.49 7.11
CA VAL A 46 11.38 12.47 5.75
C VAL A 46 12.45 11.38 5.64
N VAL A 47 12.23 10.39 4.79
CA VAL A 47 13.14 9.27 4.54
C VAL A 47 13.48 9.17 3.06
N SER A 48 14.64 8.60 2.75
CA SER A 48 14.98 8.25 1.37
C SER A 48 14.28 6.95 1.02
N ILE A 49 13.46 6.99 -0.01
CA ILE A 49 12.75 5.87 -0.63
C ILE A 49 13.53 5.40 -1.87
N SER A 50 13.56 4.10 -2.09
CA SER A 50 14.38 3.29 -3.01
C SER A 50 13.57 2.08 -3.49
N ARG A 51 12.78 1.43 -2.60
CA ARG A 51 11.90 0.30 -2.94
C ARG A 51 10.56 0.35 -2.23
N ILE A 52 9.52 0.09 -3.01
CA ILE A 52 8.15 -0.09 -2.55
C ILE A 52 7.69 -1.47 -3.00
N ASN A 53 7.35 -2.35 -2.05
CA ASN A 53 6.77 -3.64 -2.36
C ASN A 53 5.25 -3.54 -2.31
N ILE A 54 4.60 -3.97 -3.38
CA ILE A 54 3.16 -4.04 -3.49
C ILE A 54 2.72 -5.50 -3.54
N TYR A 55 1.81 -5.86 -2.64
CA TYR A 55 1.09 -7.13 -2.69
C TYR A 55 -0.38 -6.84 -2.97
N TYR A 56 -1.00 -7.62 -3.85
CA TYR A 56 -2.41 -7.47 -4.17
C TYR A 56 -3.25 -8.58 -3.57
N MET A 57 -4.51 -8.25 -3.26
CA MET A 57 -5.50 -9.25 -2.85
C MET A 57 -5.76 -10.26 -3.95
N THR A 58 -5.59 -11.53 -3.62
CA THR A 58 -5.87 -12.63 -4.55
C THR A 58 -7.05 -13.48 -4.11
N ASP A 59 -7.69 -13.14 -3.00
CA ASP A 59 -8.62 -14.00 -2.29
C ASP A 59 -8.03 -15.39 -1.98
N ASN A 60 -6.71 -15.44 -1.76
CA ASN A 60 -5.90 -16.65 -1.61
C ASN A 60 -6.00 -17.65 -2.78
N GLN A 61 -6.29 -17.16 -3.99
CA GLN A 61 -6.37 -17.94 -5.22
C GLN A 61 -5.28 -17.55 -6.21
N ASP A 62 -4.91 -18.45 -7.13
CA ASP A 62 -3.94 -18.18 -8.20
C ASP A 62 -4.48 -18.65 -9.56
N PRO A 63 -4.87 -17.73 -10.48
CA PRO A 63 -4.97 -16.27 -10.27
C PRO A 63 -6.18 -15.90 -9.41
N GLY A 64 -6.09 -14.79 -8.68
CA GLY A 64 -7.20 -14.27 -7.87
C GLY A 64 -8.36 -13.70 -8.71
N PRO A 65 -9.61 -13.68 -8.22
CA PRO A 65 -10.77 -13.23 -9.00
C PRO A 65 -10.74 -11.74 -9.37
N TYR A 66 -9.93 -10.94 -8.69
CA TYR A 66 -9.88 -9.47 -8.83
C TYR A 66 -8.62 -8.96 -9.50
N VAL A 67 -7.74 -9.83 -10.00
CA VAL A 67 -6.43 -9.42 -10.56
C VAL A 67 -6.56 -8.45 -11.74
N HIS A 68 -7.65 -8.49 -12.51
CA HIS A 68 -7.89 -7.54 -13.60
C HIS A 68 -8.09 -6.09 -13.14
N ARG A 69 -8.38 -5.86 -11.85
CA ARG A 69 -8.57 -4.52 -11.27
C ARG A 69 -7.26 -3.85 -10.84
N LEU A 70 -6.13 -4.54 -11.03
CA LEU A 70 -4.82 -4.07 -10.63
C LEU A 70 -4.22 -2.95 -11.50
N ALA A 71 -4.81 -2.70 -12.67
CA ALA A 71 -4.23 -1.80 -13.67
C ALA A 71 -4.39 -0.32 -13.33
N GLY A 72 -3.41 0.48 -13.74
CA GLY A 72 -3.53 1.94 -13.86
C GLY A 72 -3.31 2.71 -12.56
N PHE A 73 -2.63 2.12 -11.58
CA PHE A 73 -2.29 2.84 -10.35
C PHE A 73 -1.06 3.74 -10.52
N SER A 74 -0.92 4.71 -9.63
CA SER A 74 0.22 5.62 -9.56
C SER A 74 0.67 5.80 -8.12
N LEU A 75 1.99 5.82 -7.92
CA LEU A 75 2.64 6.05 -6.64
C LEU A 75 3.23 7.45 -6.60
N TYR A 76 2.90 8.19 -5.55
CA TYR A 76 3.41 9.52 -5.30
C TYR A 76 4.10 9.54 -3.95
N VAL A 77 5.22 10.25 -3.88
CA VAL A 77 5.99 10.44 -2.66
C VAL A 77 6.04 11.94 -2.39
N SER A 78 5.58 12.40 -1.23
CA SER A 78 5.47 13.81 -0.87
C SER A 78 6.08 14.10 0.50
N ASN A 79 6.52 15.34 0.71
CA ASN A 79 6.90 15.82 2.04
C ASN A 79 5.69 16.35 2.83
N THR A 80 4.57 16.61 2.15
CA THR A 80 3.33 17.12 2.72
C THR A 80 2.23 16.09 2.63
N THR A 81 1.10 16.34 3.28
CA THR A 81 -0.10 15.52 3.11
C THR A 81 -0.73 15.68 1.73
N SER A 82 -0.29 16.62 0.89
CA SER A 82 -0.86 16.85 -0.44
C SER A 82 -0.16 15.97 -1.47
N LYS A 83 -0.94 15.19 -2.22
CA LYS A 83 -0.48 14.46 -3.40
C LYS A 83 0.01 15.42 -4.50
N LEU A 84 -0.57 16.62 -4.61
CA LEU A 84 -0.21 17.60 -5.64
C LEU A 84 1.23 18.13 -5.49
N ASP A 85 1.74 18.13 -4.26
CA ASP A 85 3.13 18.49 -3.95
C ASP A 85 4.08 17.28 -4.09
N GLY A 86 3.52 16.11 -4.37
CA GLY A 86 4.22 14.84 -4.44
C GLY A 86 4.90 14.61 -5.79
N GLN A 87 6.04 13.95 -5.74
CA GLN A 87 6.76 13.49 -6.91
C GLN A 87 6.20 12.14 -7.35
N LEU A 88 5.92 11.98 -8.65
CA LEU A 88 5.54 10.70 -9.23
C LEU A 88 6.72 9.72 -9.14
N CYS A 89 6.52 8.65 -8.39
CA CYS A 89 7.48 7.59 -8.16
C CYS A 89 7.33 6.46 -9.18
N TYR A 90 6.09 6.09 -9.49
CA TYR A 90 5.76 5.05 -10.43
C TYR A 90 4.37 5.27 -10.99
N LYS A 91 4.17 4.88 -12.24
CA LYS A 91 2.86 4.80 -12.87
C LYS A 91 2.78 3.47 -13.57
N ASP A 92 1.74 2.70 -13.27
CA ASP A 92 1.46 1.48 -14.01
C ASP A 92 0.94 1.83 -15.41
N GLU A 93 1.62 1.28 -16.41
CA GLU A 93 1.29 1.44 -17.82
C GLU A 93 0.96 0.10 -18.49
N THR A 94 0.83 -0.99 -17.72
CA THR A 94 0.59 -2.31 -18.29
C THR A 94 -0.72 -2.43 -19.07
N GLY A 95 -1.69 -1.55 -18.82
CA GLY A 95 -2.98 -1.52 -19.54
C GLY A 95 -3.77 -2.84 -19.44
N GLY A 96 -3.41 -3.70 -18.48
CA GLY A 96 -3.82 -5.08 -18.38
C GLY A 96 -3.76 -5.59 -16.93
N THR A 97 -3.24 -6.79 -16.70
CA THR A 97 -3.12 -7.35 -15.34
C THR A 97 -1.65 -7.33 -14.92
N PRO A 98 -1.20 -6.32 -14.14
CA PRO A 98 0.16 -6.35 -13.61
C PRO A 98 0.30 -7.46 -12.56
N SER A 99 1.54 -7.78 -12.19
CA SER A 99 1.83 -8.85 -11.24
C SER A 99 1.17 -8.60 -9.87
N VAL A 100 0.66 -9.65 -9.23
CA VAL A 100 0.09 -9.60 -7.87
C VAL A 100 1.15 -9.32 -6.79
N ASN A 101 2.43 -9.48 -7.15
CA ASN A 101 3.60 -9.14 -6.34
C ASN A 101 4.49 -8.20 -7.15
N GLN A 102 4.70 -6.97 -6.70
CA GLN A 102 5.50 -5.98 -7.41
C GLN A 102 6.57 -5.41 -6.50
N ILE A 103 7.77 -5.23 -7.04
CA ILE A 103 8.87 -4.54 -6.38
C ILE A 103 9.18 -3.33 -7.24
N ILE A 104 8.75 -2.17 -6.79
CA ILE A 104 8.91 -0.91 -7.50
C ILE A 104 10.16 -0.23 -6.98
N SER A 105 11.12 0.00 -7.87
CA SER A 105 12.35 0.70 -7.55
C SER A 105 12.22 2.17 -7.91
N CYS A 106 12.47 3.05 -6.94
CA CYS A 106 12.22 4.48 -7.06
C CYS A 106 13.03 5.22 -6.01
N SER A 107 13.96 6.09 -6.45
CA SER A 107 14.88 6.82 -5.57
C SER A 107 14.39 8.25 -5.30
N ILE A 108 13.44 8.41 -4.36
CA ILE A 108 12.83 9.70 -4.01
C ILE A 108 12.92 9.92 -2.50
N VAL A 109 13.07 11.16 -2.06
CA VAL A 109 13.03 11.51 -0.63
C VAL A 109 11.66 12.09 -0.29
N GLY A 110 11.01 11.55 0.75
CA GLY A 110 9.65 11.93 1.13
C GLY A 110 9.25 11.52 2.54
N ARG A 111 8.12 12.02 3.03
CA ARG A 111 7.51 11.62 4.31
C ARG A 111 6.20 10.87 4.13
N TYR A 112 5.43 11.20 3.10
CA TYR A 112 4.15 10.60 2.81
C TYR A 112 4.24 9.84 1.51
N ASP A 113 3.75 8.61 1.52
CA ASP A 113 3.54 7.84 0.30
C ASP A 113 2.04 7.75 0.05
N ALA A 114 1.63 8.12 -1.17
CA ALA A 114 0.26 8.08 -1.63
C ALA A 114 0.13 7.16 -2.84
N VAL A 115 -0.87 6.29 -2.81
CA VAL A 115 -1.18 5.36 -3.89
C VAL A 115 -2.56 5.68 -4.38
N GLU A 116 -2.66 6.04 -5.65
CA GLU A 116 -3.95 6.23 -6.32
C GLU A 116 -4.15 5.07 -7.30
N ALA A 117 -5.25 4.34 -7.16
CA ALA A 117 -5.57 3.19 -7.99
C ALA A 117 -7.05 3.16 -8.36
N MET A 118 -7.38 2.45 -9.43
CA MET A 118 -8.75 2.04 -9.71
C MET A 118 -9.13 0.89 -8.78
N VAL A 119 -9.85 1.17 -7.68
CA VAL A 119 -10.13 0.24 -6.58
C VAL A 119 -8.86 -0.14 -5.80
N MET A 120 -8.82 0.20 -4.52
CA MET A 120 -7.63 0.08 -3.69
C MET A 120 -7.70 -1.17 -2.82
N VAL A 121 -6.88 -2.16 -3.16
CA VAL A 121 -6.54 -3.29 -2.30
C VAL A 121 -5.06 -3.58 -2.43
N VAL A 122 -4.24 -2.81 -1.71
CA VAL A 122 -2.80 -2.78 -1.91
C VAL A 122 -2.12 -2.80 -0.57
N PHE A 123 -1.21 -3.75 -0.38
CA PHE A 123 -0.31 -3.75 0.76
C PHE A 123 0.98 -3.13 0.32
N ILE A 124 1.46 -2.17 1.09
CA ILE A 124 2.61 -1.37 0.73
C ILE A 124 3.63 -1.53 1.83
N ARG A 125 4.66 -2.32 1.54
CA ARG A 125 5.85 -2.37 2.38
C ARG A 125 6.92 -1.47 1.79
N VAL A 126 7.05 -0.28 2.36
CA VAL A 126 8.16 0.63 2.10
C VAL A 126 9.42 0.04 2.74
N GLN A 127 10.37 -0.43 1.92
CA GLN A 127 11.64 -0.95 2.43
C GLN A 127 12.73 0.11 2.32
N HIS A 128 12.83 0.94 3.35
CA HIS A 128 14.04 1.67 3.69
C HIS A 128 14.46 1.21 5.07
N THR A 129 15.75 1.21 5.36
CA THR A 129 16.27 1.00 6.71
C THR A 129 15.55 1.95 7.67
N VAL A 130 14.45 1.51 8.26
CA VAL A 130 13.77 2.14 9.37
C VAL A 130 14.39 1.48 10.58
N LEU A 131 15.24 2.26 11.25
CA LEU A 131 15.71 1.95 12.58
C LEU A 131 14.48 1.59 13.42
N ILE A 132 14.39 0.34 13.85
CA ILE A 132 13.47 -0.05 14.90
C ILE A 132 13.97 0.68 16.13
N VAL A 133 13.40 1.85 16.43
CA VAL A 133 13.52 2.40 17.77
C VAL A 133 12.62 1.52 18.63
N THR A 134 13.17 0.43 19.15
CA THR A 134 12.63 -0.20 20.35
C THR A 134 12.77 0.83 21.47
N PRO A 135 11.68 1.36 22.06
CA PRO A 135 11.80 2.00 23.35
C PRO A 135 12.06 0.90 24.37
N ILE A 136 13.33 0.63 24.67
CA ILE A 136 13.67 0.09 25.97
C ILE A 136 13.54 1.29 26.90
N GLN A 137 12.43 1.36 27.63
CA GLN A 137 12.41 2.19 28.83
C GLN A 137 13.44 1.60 29.80
N GLU A 138 14.56 2.29 29.97
CA GLU A 138 15.20 2.33 31.27
C GLU A 138 15.10 3.76 31.78
N THR A 139 14.24 3.89 32.79
CA THR A 139 14.23 4.95 33.78
C THR A 139 15.64 5.17 34.36
N VAL A 140 15.94 6.44 34.64
CA VAL A 140 17.12 6.97 35.35
C VAL A 140 17.74 6.02 36.35
#